data_AF-A0A4R5UQQ3-F1
#
_entry.id   AF-A0A4R5UQQ3-F1
#
_cell.length_a   1.000
_cell.length_b   1.000
_cell.length_c   1.000
_cell.angle_alpha   90.00
_cell.angle_beta   90.00
_cell.angle_gamma   90.00
#
_symmetry.space_group_name_H-M   'P 1'
#
loop_
_entity.id
_entity.type
_entity.pdbx_description
1 polymer ?
#
loop_
_entity_poly.entity_id
_entity_poly.type
_entity_poly.pdbx_seq_one_letter_code
_entity_poly.pdbx_strand_id
1 'polypeptide(L)'
;MTTKPKAKKFRIRRNAAPTQGAAAPAAESAGNDATPPPATERLRPRVVASGHEETEMTAAQPAGPSAETIRAARQPRSAAAAPQEAPARPAERSGEVSSAREVSSENDIDAIRREGLTGRQLRMARRVAQKHNLPATSDFDAVRLLRQQGIDPFQRSNMLELVVPNSNAEEQAGGRRERVQLPQTVPGDRETLPSTELSPAEEREQEITAIQRDIGRRRRKKSLLLMTRLLFFVLLPTAVVGWYFYVIATPMYATKSEFLILKADNTGGGMGLGSLLSGTQFATSQDSIAVQSYLQSKDAMLRLDRDEGFKGHFAQDWIDPIQRLPDSPTNEQAYKLYSRFVKIGFDPTEGVIRMEVIAAEPGVSADFASSLLSYAEERVNHLSEQKRSDQMRDAMKGFESAQEERRKAQEALVSLQQQGAILDPEGVIIALRGQINNIEVQLQQKQLELAALMDNPRPNKAKVEGAQGDVRRLEALLNRLNAKMVDASKGENSLAQLSVRIQMAQADLATRDMMLQSALQQVEQTRMEANRQVRYLTTSVQPVASEDPSYPRKFENTILAFLIFSGIYLLISLTASILREQVTS
;
A
#
# COMPACT_ATOMS: atom_id res chain seq x y z
N MET A 1 -32.85 14.44 -39.45
CA MET A 1 -31.94 13.26 -39.57
C MET A 1 -31.99 12.51 -38.24
N THR A 2 -32.02 11.16 -38.25
CA THR A 2 -32.16 10.33 -37.05
C THR A 2 -31.06 9.27 -36.95
N THR A 3 -30.09 9.49 -36.05
CA THR A 3 -28.94 8.60 -35.84
C THR A 3 -29.22 7.59 -34.71
N LYS A 4 -29.31 6.30 -35.06
CA LYS A 4 -29.42 5.21 -34.07
C LYS A 4 -28.03 4.88 -33.48
N PRO A 5 -27.87 4.75 -32.15
CA PRO A 5 -26.61 4.29 -31.56
C PRO A 5 -26.37 2.79 -31.82
N LYS A 6 -25.11 2.40 -32.06
CA LYS A 6 -24.69 1.00 -32.23
C LYS A 6 -24.28 0.40 -30.89
N ALA A 7 -25.00 -0.61 -30.39
CA ALA A 7 -24.58 -1.37 -29.22
C ALA A 7 -23.40 -2.31 -29.54
N LYS A 8 -22.35 -2.30 -28.69
CA LYS A 8 -21.25 -3.29 -28.75
C LYS A 8 -21.67 -4.56 -28.00
N LYS A 9 -21.58 -5.72 -28.66
CA LYS A 9 -21.83 -7.03 -28.02
C LYS A 9 -20.60 -7.47 -27.21
N PHE A 10 -20.77 -7.70 -25.91
CA PHE A 10 -19.78 -8.40 -25.09
C PHE A 10 -19.93 -9.93 -25.27
N ARG A 11 -18.80 -10.66 -25.24
CA ARG A 11 -18.74 -12.09 -25.58
C ARG A 11 -18.41 -12.91 -24.33
N ILE A 12 -19.44 -13.23 -23.55
CA ILE A 12 -19.31 -14.03 -22.32
C ILE A 12 -18.83 -15.44 -22.69
N ARG A 13 -17.67 -15.86 -22.15
CA ARG A 13 -17.27 -17.27 -22.12
C ARG A 13 -17.91 -17.93 -20.90
N ARG A 14 -18.58 -19.06 -21.11
CA ARG A 14 -19.20 -19.87 -20.05
C ARG A 14 -18.40 -21.17 -19.94
N ASN A 15 -17.56 -21.30 -18.92
CA ASN A 15 -16.88 -22.57 -18.66
C ASN A 15 -17.90 -23.58 -18.10
N ALA A 16 -17.83 -24.82 -18.58
CA ALA A 16 -18.65 -25.92 -18.08
C ALA A 16 -17.94 -26.63 -16.92
N ALA A 17 -18.71 -27.20 -16.00
CA ALA A 17 -18.19 -28.12 -14.99
C ALA A 17 -17.99 -29.52 -15.61
N PRO A 18 -16.95 -30.28 -15.19
CA PRO A 18 -16.83 -31.69 -15.55
C PRO A 18 -17.83 -32.53 -14.74
N THR A 19 -18.70 -33.26 -15.43
CA THR A 19 -19.57 -34.26 -14.82
C THR A 19 -18.83 -35.56 -14.49
N GLN A 20 -19.40 -36.33 -13.57
CA GLN A 20 -18.93 -37.65 -13.15
C GLN A 20 -18.85 -38.64 -14.33
N GLY A 21 -17.85 -39.53 -14.29
CA GLY A 21 -17.78 -40.73 -15.12
C GLY A 21 -17.62 -41.96 -14.24
N ALA A 22 -18.48 -42.97 -14.40
CA ALA A 22 -18.46 -44.18 -13.59
C ALA A 22 -17.64 -45.30 -14.25
N ALA A 23 -16.85 -46.03 -13.47
CA ALA A 23 -16.21 -47.27 -13.88
C ALA A 23 -15.94 -48.19 -12.68
N ALA A 24 -16.29 -49.47 -12.82
CA ALA A 24 -16.01 -50.58 -11.92
C ALA A 24 -16.31 -51.90 -12.68
N PRO A 25 -15.90 -53.09 -12.20
CA PRO A 25 -15.01 -53.40 -11.09
C PRO A 25 -13.77 -54.24 -11.50
N ALA A 26 -12.82 -54.39 -10.59
CA ALA A 26 -11.88 -55.52 -10.56
C ALA A 26 -11.43 -55.74 -9.11
N ALA A 27 -11.05 -56.97 -8.76
CA ALA A 27 -10.56 -57.34 -7.43
C ALA A 27 -9.22 -58.07 -7.56
N GLU A 28 -8.36 -57.93 -6.55
CA GLU A 28 -7.52 -59.05 -6.07
C GLU A 28 -6.92 -58.75 -4.69
N SER A 29 -6.26 -59.75 -4.09
CA SER A 29 -6.14 -59.91 -2.64
C SER A 29 -4.72 -59.85 -2.08
N ALA A 30 -4.55 -59.08 -0.99
CA ALA A 30 -3.61 -59.36 0.11
C ALA A 30 -4.05 -58.57 1.37
N GLY A 31 -3.94 -59.05 2.61
CA GLY A 31 -3.47 -60.36 3.08
C GLY A 31 -2.31 -60.26 4.07
N ASN A 32 -2.60 -60.04 5.36
CA ASN A 32 -1.77 -60.48 6.50
C ASN A 32 -2.47 -60.24 7.85
N ASP A 33 -2.25 -61.14 8.80
CA ASP A 33 -2.77 -61.11 10.17
C ASP A 33 -1.86 -60.38 11.16
N ALA A 34 -2.43 -59.87 12.25
CA ALA A 34 -1.84 -59.87 13.60
C ALA A 34 -2.88 -59.50 14.68
N THR A 35 -2.84 -60.17 15.84
CA THR A 35 -3.76 -59.95 16.98
C THR A 35 -2.95 -59.92 18.32
N PRO A 36 -3.53 -59.76 19.55
CA PRO A 36 -3.02 -58.88 20.61
C PRO A 36 -2.41 -59.71 21.79
N PRO A 37 -2.42 -59.35 23.12
CA PRO A 37 -2.79 -58.15 23.91
C PRO A 37 -1.60 -57.71 24.85
N PRO A 38 -1.70 -57.11 26.08
CA PRO A 38 -2.86 -56.64 26.88
C PRO A 38 -2.70 -55.32 27.71
N ALA A 39 -3.75 -55.02 28.48
CA ALA A 39 -3.86 -54.49 29.86
C ALA A 39 -2.59 -54.09 30.68
N THR A 40 -2.62 -53.18 31.67
CA THR A 40 -3.63 -52.23 32.24
C THR A 40 -2.95 -51.34 33.29
N GLU A 41 -3.43 -50.11 33.53
CA GLU A 41 -3.70 -49.65 34.91
C GLU A 41 -4.74 -48.52 35.01
N ARG A 42 -5.15 -48.16 36.23
CA ARG A 42 -6.17 -47.16 36.56
C ARG A 42 -5.63 -46.20 37.62
N LEU A 43 -6.11 -44.96 37.66
CA LEU A 43 -6.39 -44.24 38.92
C LEU A 43 -7.37 -43.07 38.69
N ARG A 44 -7.95 -42.51 39.77
CA ARG A 44 -9.03 -41.52 39.74
C ARG A 44 -8.57 -40.15 40.29
N PRO A 45 -9.21 -39.03 39.89
CA PRO A 45 -8.83 -37.69 40.35
C PRO A 45 -9.30 -37.38 41.78
N ARG A 46 -8.74 -36.30 42.37
CA ARG A 46 -9.16 -35.70 43.65
C ARG A 46 -9.46 -34.21 43.47
N VAL A 47 -10.39 -33.69 44.27
CA VAL A 47 -10.97 -32.34 44.21
C VAL A 47 -10.72 -31.60 45.54
N VAL A 48 -11.08 -30.30 45.62
CA VAL A 48 -11.00 -29.35 46.77
C VAL A 48 -9.61 -28.69 46.91
N ALA A 49 -9.35 -27.37 46.90
CA ALA A 49 -10.12 -26.08 46.91
C ALA A 49 -10.10 -25.27 48.24
N SER A 50 -9.91 -23.94 48.10
CA SER A 50 -10.14 -22.81 49.05
C SER A 50 -9.31 -22.67 50.36
N GLY A 51 -9.05 -21.41 50.74
CA GLY A 51 -8.25 -20.93 51.91
C GLY A 51 -7.19 -19.91 51.44
N HIS A 52 -7.22 -18.59 51.74
CA HIS A 52 -7.16 -17.87 53.04
C HIS A 52 -5.84 -18.16 53.81
N GLU A 53 -5.07 -17.19 54.33
CA GLU A 53 -5.27 -15.73 54.45
C GLU A 53 -3.94 -14.93 54.57
N GLU A 54 -3.98 -13.76 55.23
CA GLU A 54 -2.94 -12.71 55.44
C GLU A 54 -1.77 -13.15 56.39
N THR A 55 -0.76 -12.37 56.82
CA THR A 55 -0.61 -10.89 56.96
C THR A 55 0.87 -10.40 57.09
N GLU A 56 1.11 -9.13 56.71
CA GLU A 56 1.99 -8.08 57.32
C GLU A 56 3.54 -8.12 57.45
N MET A 57 4.10 -6.90 57.23
CA MET A 57 5.26 -6.20 57.86
C MET A 57 6.65 -6.89 57.97
N THR A 58 7.75 -6.27 57.51
CA THR A 58 8.41 -5.07 58.12
C THR A 58 9.36 -4.44 57.07
N ALA A 59 9.17 -3.21 56.56
CA ALA A 59 9.50 -1.87 57.10
C ALA A 59 11.01 -1.44 57.06
N ALA A 60 11.23 -0.14 56.76
CA ALA A 60 12.46 0.67 56.93
C ALA A 60 13.71 0.50 56.01
N GLN A 61 13.72 1.32 54.95
CA GLN A 61 14.78 2.22 54.43
C GLN A 61 15.82 2.80 55.44
N PRO A 62 16.89 3.55 55.03
CA PRO A 62 17.51 3.79 53.69
C PRO A 62 19.08 3.84 53.68
N ALA A 63 19.64 4.33 52.57
CA ALA A 63 20.86 5.17 52.43
C ALA A 63 22.25 4.53 52.12
N GLY A 64 23.02 5.24 51.28
CA GLY A 64 24.50 5.24 51.22
C GLY A 64 25.04 6.58 51.78
N PRO A 65 26.19 7.14 51.35
CA PRO A 65 27.12 6.72 50.28
C PRO A 65 28.61 6.73 50.73
N SER A 66 29.55 7.01 49.81
CA SER A 66 31.01 7.20 49.98
C SER A 66 31.85 5.91 50.04
N ALA A 67 33.03 5.69 49.43
CA ALA A 67 34.01 6.47 48.62
C ALA A 67 35.37 6.74 49.30
N GLU A 68 36.42 6.05 48.83
CA GLU A 68 37.84 6.46 48.88
C GLU A 68 38.45 6.26 47.47
N THR A 69 39.26 7.11 46.81
CA THR A 69 40.09 8.31 47.12
C THR A 69 41.60 8.01 47.04
N ILE A 70 42.41 9.04 46.69
CA ILE A 70 43.89 9.04 46.42
C ILE A 70 44.26 8.49 45.03
N ARG A 71 45.22 8.99 44.20
CA ARG A 71 45.98 10.26 43.92
C ARG A 71 46.69 10.03 42.55
N ALA A 72 47.46 10.92 41.88
CA ALA A 72 47.54 12.37 41.61
C ALA A 72 48.87 12.59 40.80
N ALA A 73 49.14 13.60 39.95
CA ALA A 73 48.42 14.80 39.49
C ALA A 73 48.55 14.90 37.93
N ARG A 74 48.96 15.94 37.19
CA ARG A 74 49.47 17.33 37.42
C ARG A 74 49.28 18.18 36.13
N GLN A 75 49.22 19.51 36.25
CA GLN A 75 49.30 20.50 35.15
C GLN A 75 50.71 21.18 35.11
N PRO A 76 51.07 22.02 34.10
CA PRO A 76 50.38 22.40 32.87
C PRO A 76 51.20 22.16 31.57
N ARG A 77 50.56 22.36 30.40
CA ARG A 77 51.25 22.65 29.12
C ARG A 77 50.45 23.70 28.32
N SER A 78 51.16 24.59 27.64
CA SER A 78 50.59 25.65 26.81
C SER A 78 51.19 25.63 25.41
N ALA A 79 50.41 25.29 24.38
CA ALA A 79 50.47 25.85 23.01
C ALA A 79 49.50 25.13 22.04
N ALA A 80 48.77 25.95 21.26
CA ALA A 80 48.27 25.70 19.90
C ALA A 80 47.24 24.58 19.58
N ALA A 81 46.21 25.00 18.83
CA ALA A 81 45.40 24.28 17.85
C ALA A 81 44.56 23.04 18.27
N ALA A 82 43.25 23.11 17.99
CA ALA A 82 42.32 21.98 17.96
C ALA A 82 41.55 21.99 16.62
N PRO A 83 41.49 20.88 15.87
CA PRO A 83 40.83 20.81 14.56
C PRO A 83 39.41 20.23 14.59
N GLN A 84 38.82 20.20 13.40
CA GLN A 84 37.49 19.76 12.98
C GLN A 84 36.95 18.43 13.58
N GLU A 85 35.67 18.50 13.98
CA GLU A 85 34.51 17.85 13.34
C GLU A 85 34.64 16.40 12.80
N ALA A 86 33.66 15.55 13.13
CA ALA A 86 33.57 14.19 12.61
C ALA A 86 32.12 13.77 12.28
N PRO A 87 31.88 13.30 11.05
CA PRO A 87 30.84 12.30 10.81
C PRO A 87 31.34 11.05 10.06
N ALA A 88 30.49 10.02 10.12
CA ALA A 88 30.52 8.70 9.48
C ALA A 88 31.49 8.43 8.30
N ARG A 89 32.14 7.25 8.34
CA ARG A 89 32.69 6.57 7.16
C ARG A 89 31.54 5.94 6.34
N PRO A 90 31.48 6.13 5.01
CA PRO A 90 30.72 5.25 4.13
C PRO A 90 31.45 3.92 3.94
N ALA A 91 30.71 2.82 3.76
CA ALA A 91 31.26 1.57 3.26
C ALA A 91 31.16 1.50 1.73
N GLU A 92 32.28 1.15 1.10
CA GLU A 92 32.43 0.44 -0.18
C GLU A 92 31.39 0.67 -1.29
N ARG A 93 31.82 1.35 -2.36
CA ARG A 93 31.45 0.97 -3.73
C ARG A 93 32.66 0.36 -4.40
N SER A 94 32.55 -0.90 -4.81
CA SER A 94 33.55 -1.58 -5.63
C SER A 94 33.32 -1.29 -7.11
N GLY A 95 34.39 -1.25 -7.91
CA GLY A 95 34.27 -1.36 -9.37
C GLY A 95 34.70 -0.17 -10.22
N GLU A 96 35.68 0.64 -9.82
CA GLU A 96 36.44 1.47 -10.77
C GLU A 96 37.92 1.47 -10.41
N VAL A 97 38.76 0.89 -11.28
CA VAL A 97 40.22 0.88 -11.14
C VAL A 97 40.77 1.92 -12.10
N SER A 98 40.89 3.16 -11.61
CA SER A 98 41.42 4.30 -12.37
C SER A 98 42.74 3.92 -13.04
N SER A 99 42.87 4.21 -14.34
CA SER A 99 44.04 3.74 -15.08
C SER A 99 45.31 4.44 -14.58
N ALA A 100 46.48 3.78 -14.67
CA ALA A 100 47.72 4.37 -14.16
C ALA A 100 48.05 5.76 -14.76
N ARG A 101 47.57 6.03 -15.99
CA ARG A 101 47.69 7.32 -16.70
C ARG A 101 46.74 8.40 -16.17
N GLU A 102 45.61 7.98 -15.64
CA GLU A 102 44.56 8.83 -15.06
C GLU A 102 45.00 9.25 -13.66
N VAL A 103 45.43 8.29 -12.83
CA VAL A 103 46.06 8.54 -11.53
C VAL A 103 47.29 9.46 -11.66
N SER A 104 48.14 9.28 -12.69
CA SER A 104 49.24 10.22 -12.93
C SER A 104 48.76 11.62 -13.33
N SER A 105 47.67 11.72 -14.11
CA SER A 105 47.12 13.02 -14.52
C SER A 105 46.46 13.81 -13.38
N GLU A 106 45.85 13.12 -12.41
CA GLU A 106 45.36 13.75 -11.19
C GLU A 106 46.51 14.26 -10.32
N ASN A 107 47.57 13.45 -10.15
CA ASN A 107 48.78 13.85 -9.42
C ASN A 107 49.48 15.06 -10.09
N ASP A 108 49.55 15.12 -11.42
CA ASP A 108 50.02 16.30 -12.17
C ASP A 108 49.19 17.55 -11.84
N ILE A 109 47.85 17.44 -11.89
CA ILE A 109 46.94 18.56 -11.60
C ILE A 109 47.07 19.03 -10.15
N ASP A 110 47.25 18.09 -9.22
CA ASP A 110 47.43 18.38 -7.80
C ASP A 110 48.80 19.02 -7.49
N ALA A 111 49.86 18.63 -8.21
CA ALA A 111 51.15 19.31 -8.15
C ALA A 111 51.02 20.77 -8.63
N ILE A 112 50.39 21.00 -9.80
CA ILE A 112 50.16 22.34 -10.35
C ILE A 112 49.26 23.19 -9.42
N ARG A 113 48.31 22.56 -8.71
CA ARG A 113 47.50 23.25 -7.69
C ARG A 113 48.34 23.77 -6.50
N ARG A 114 49.38 23.02 -6.11
CA ARG A 114 50.30 23.40 -5.01
C ARG A 114 51.28 24.52 -5.39
N GLU A 115 51.45 24.83 -6.68
CA GLU A 115 52.28 25.94 -7.16
C GLU A 115 51.67 27.34 -6.89
N GLY A 116 50.43 27.43 -6.42
CA GLY A 116 49.82 28.71 -6.04
C GLY A 116 49.50 29.66 -7.20
N LEU A 117 49.33 29.14 -8.41
CA LEU A 117 49.06 29.92 -9.62
C LEU A 117 47.84 30.85 -9.46
N THR A 118 48.02 32.13 -9.78
CA THR A 118 46.95 33.12 -9.62
C THR A 118 45.80 32.88 -10.60
N GLY A 119 44.59 33.29 -10.22
CA GLY A 119 43.42 33.28 -11.11
C GLY A 119 43.55 34.15 -12.37
N ARG A 120 44.62 34.96 -12.51
CA ARG A 120 44.97 35.64 -13.78
C ARG A 120 45.81 34.71 -14.67
N GLN A 121 46.84 34.08 -14.11
CA GLN A 121 47.68 33.10 -14.80
C GLN A 121 46.87 31.92 -15.34
N LEU A 122 46.00 31.34 -14.52
CA LEU A 122 45.10 30.24 -14.91
C LEU A 122 44.25 30.58 -16.15
N ARG A 123 43.58 31.74 -16.16
CA ARG A 123 42.80 32.21 -17.31
C ARG A 123 43.65 32.55 -18.55
N MET A 124 44.93 32.91 -18.38
CA MET A 124 45.87 33.04 -19.49
C MET A 124 46.25 31.67 -20.05
N ALA A 125 46.55 30.68 -19.20
CA ALA A 125 46.86 29.31 -19.62
C ALA A 125 45.69 28.69 -20.41
N ARG A 126 44.43 28.82 -19.94
CA ARG A 126 43.25 28.39 -20.73
C ARG A 126 43.21 29.05 -22.12
N ARG A 127 43.49 30.35 -22.22
CA ARG A 127 43.49 31.07 -23.51
C ARG A 127 44.61 30.60 -24.45
N VAL A 128 45.80 30.32 -23.90
CA VAL A 128 46.92 29.75 -24.67
C VAL A 128 46.58 28.33 -25.12
N ALA A 129 46.05 27.48 -24.25
CA ALA A 129 45.60 26.12 -24.59
C ALA A 129 44.56 26.13 -25.71
N GLN A 130 43.57 27.03 -25.65
CA GLN A 130 42.61 27.24 -26.74
C GLN A 130 43.26 27.70 -28.05
N LYS A 131 44.24 28.61 -28.01
CA LYS A 131 45.00 29.03 -29.21
C LYS A 131 45.79 27.86 -29.84
N HIS A 132 46.22 26.89 -29.03
CA HIS A 132 46.90 25.67 -29.48
C HIS A 132 45.94 24.48 -29.67
N ASN A 133 44.61 24.71 -29.72
CA ASN A 133 43.56 23.70 -29.90
C ASN A 133 43.60 22.52 -28.89
N LEU A 134 44.11 22.75 -27.68
CA LEU A 134 44.17 21.74 -26.62
C LEU A 134 42.82 21.66 -25.87
N PRO A 135 42.16 20.48 -25.81
CA PRO A 135 40.83 20.33 -25.21
C PRO A 135 40.88 20.22 -23.68
N ALA A 136 41.28 21.30 -23.02
CA ALA A 136 41.43 21.33 -21.56
C ALA A 136 40.09 21.42 -20.82
N THR A 137 39.82 20.47 -19.91
CA THR A 137 38.56 20.41 -19.14
C THR A 137 38.54 21.39 -17.96
N SER A 138 39.72 21.79 -17.47
CA SER A 138 39.89 22.69 -16.31
C SER A 138 41.03 23.69 -16.54
N ASP A 139 41.07 24.79 -15.77
CA ASP A 139 42.16 25.78 -15.84
C ASP A 139 43.53 25.17 -15.49
N PHE A 140 43.59 24.27 -14.50
CA PHE A 140 44.81 23.57 -14.12
C PHE A 140 45.23 22.51 -15.16
N ASP A 141 44.25 21.86 -15.77
CA ASP A 141 44.47 20.91 -16.87
C ASP A 141 45.01 21.60 -18.14
N ALA A 142 44.61 22.85 -18.40
CA ALA A 142 45.20 23.67 -19.46
C ALA A 142 46.70 23.92 -19.24
N VAL A 143 47.13 24.15 -17.99
CA VAL A 143 48.56 24.28 -17.65
C VAL A 143 49.29 22.95 -17.85
N ARG A 144 48.69 21.83 -17.42
CA ARG A 144 49.25 20.48 -17.60
C ARG A 144 49.47 20.14 -19.07
N LEU A 145 48.45 20.31 -19.91
CA LEU A 145 48.51 19.98 -21.34
C LEU A 145 49.52 20.87 -22.08
N LEU A 146 49.65 22.16 -21.73
CA LEU A 146 50.67 23.02 -22.31
C LEU A 146 52.09 22.61 -21.91
N ARG A 147 52.32 22.27 -20.63
CA ARG A 147 53.64 21.77 -20.16
C ARG A 147 54.00 20.43 -20.78
N GLN A 148 53.03 19.52 -20.98
CA GLN A 148 53.26 18.26 -21.71
C GLN A 148 53.60 18.48 -23.20
N GLN A 149 53.28 19.64 -23.77
CA GLN A 149 53.71 20.08 -25.11
C GLN A 149 55.00 20.94 -25.07
N GLY A 150 55.64 21.10 -23.90
CA GLY A 150 56.82 21.96 -23.73
C GLY A 150 56.55 23.47 -23.82
N ILE A 151 55.28 23.89 -23.81
CA ILE A 151 54.86 25.28 -23.95
C ILE A 151 54.63 25.88 -22.56
N ASP A 152 55.38 26.93 -22.22
CA ASP A 152 55.17 27.70 -21.00
C ASP A 152 54.07 28.77 -21.20
N PRO A 153 52.90 28.67 -20.53
CA PRO A 153 51.83 29.66 -20.63
C PRO A 153 52.18 31.07 -20.12
N PHE A 154 53.32 31.25 -19.44
CA PHE A 154 53.71 32.50 -18.79
C PHE A 154 54.94 33.17 -19.42
N GLN A 155 55.62 32.51 -20.35
CA GLN A 155 56.65 33.16 -21.17
C GLN A 155 56.01 34.20 -22.09
N ARG A 156 56.56 35.42 -22.05
CA ARG A 156 56.13 36.50 -22.94
C ARG A 156 56.60 36.16 -24.35
N SER A 157 55.68 35.71 -25.21
CA SER A 157 55.94 35.56 -26.65
C SER A 157 56.23 36.94 -27.26
N ASN A 158 57.51 37.31 -27.31
CA ASN A 158 57.98 38.59 -27.83
C ASN A 158 57.85 38.58 -29.36
N MET A 159 56.71 39.03 -29.86
CA MET A 159 56.32 38.87 -31.26
C MET A 159 55.52 40.10 -31.72
N LEU A 160 55.92 40.65 -32.87
CA LEU A 160 55.39 41.87 -33.50
C LEU A 160 55.65 43.16 -32.72
N GLU A 161 56.91 43.57 -32.81
CA GLU A 161 57.33 44.97 -32.85
C GLU A 161 56.39 45.80 -33.76
N LEU A 162 55.67 46.75 -33.17
CA LEU A 162 54.94 47.80 -33.89
C LEU A 162 55.45 49.15 -33.38
N VAL A 163 56.03 49.94 -34.28
CA VAL A 163 56.86 51.10 -33.93
C VAL A 163 56.02 52.29 -33.45
N VAL A 164 56.04 52.53 -32.13
CA VAL A 164 55.75 53.82 -31.48
C VAL A 164 56.71 53.97 -30.29
N PRO A 165 57.40 55.12 -30.10
CA PRO A 165 58.49 55.22 -29.13
C PRO A 165 58.02 55.33 -27.68
N ASN A 166 58.71 54.62 -26.77
CA ASN A 166 58.59 54.77 -25.32
C ASN A 166 59.44 55.93 -24.78
N SER A 167 59.03 56.49 -23.63
CA SER A 167 59.84 57.43 -22.84
C SER A 167 59.91 57.00 -21.37
N ASN A 168 61.15 56.93 -20.85
CA ASN A 168 61.53 56.83 -19.43
C ASN A 168 61.10 55.52 -18.70
N ALA A 169 61.80 55.00 -17.68
CA ALA A 169 62.94 55.49 -16.89
C ALA A 169 63.81 54.31 -16.37
N GLU A 170 65.00 54.63 -15.83
CA GLU A 170 65.81 53.84 -14.84
C GLU A 170 66.27 52.40 -15.26
N GLU A 171 67.46 51.88 -14.98
CA GLU A 171 68.71 52.28 -14.30
C GLU A 171 69.88 51.61 -15.13
N GLN A 172 71.20 51.81 -15.00
CA GLN A 172 72.09 52.15 -13.87
C GLN A 172 73.50 52.55 -14.39
N ALA A 173 74.30 53.22 -13.54
CA ALA A 173 75.79 53.31 -13.53
C ALA A 173 76.66 53.49 -14.82
N GLY A 174 77.34 54.65 -14.91
CA GLY A 174 78.80 54.68 -15.15
C GLY A 174 79.36 54.90 -16.57
N GLY A 175 79.54 56.17 -16.98
CA GLY A 175 80.32 56.53 -18.18
C GLY A 175 80.54 58.05 -18.30
N ARG A 176 81.70 58.51 -18.81
CA ARG A 176 82.11 59.94 -18.76
C ARG A 176 82.67 60.45 -20.10
N ARG A 177 81.91 61.29 -20.83
CA ARG A 177 82.39 62.52 -21.53
C ARG A 177 81.32 63.28 -22.32
N GLU A 178 81.42 64.61 -22.21
CA GLU A 178 81.15 65.67 -23.20
C GLU A 178 79.72 65.91 -23.78
N ARG A 179 79.51 67.16 -24.22
CA ARG A 179 78.24 67.74 -24.70
C ARG A 179 78.46 68.37 -26.09
N VAL A 180 77.46 68.29 -26.96
CA VAL A 180 77.19 69.30 -28.01
C VAL A 180 75.67 69.50 -28.09
N GLN A 181 75.21 70.73 -28.33
CA GLN A 181 73.78 71.09 -28.45
C GLN A 181 73.46 71.57 -29.87
N LEU A 182 72.30 71.20 -30.40
CA LEU A 182 71.59 71.93 -31.47
C LEU A 182 70.06 71.91 -31.20
N PRO A 183 69.29 72.91 -31.66
CA PRO A 183 67.93 73.16 -31.18
C PRO A 183 66.81 72.45 -31.97
N GLN A 184 65.65 72.30 -31.33
CA GLN A 184 64.39 71.89 -31.98
C GLN A 184 63.74 73.04 -32.74
N THR A 185 63.01 72.73 -33.82
CA THR A 185 62.11 73.64 -34.54
C THR A 185 60.66 73.26 -34.28
N VAL A 186 59.80 74.28 -34.09
CA VAL A 186 58.36 74.11 -33.86
C VAL A 186 57.61 74.26 -35.19
N PRO A 187 56.67 73.35 -35.55
CA PRO A 187 55.75 73.56 -36.67
C PRO A 187 54.70 74.61 -36.30
N GLY A 188 54.50 75.63 -37.16
CA GLY A 188 53.48 76.66 -36.97
C GLY A 188 52.17 76.35 -37.68
N ASP A 189 51.07 76.88 -37.13
CA ASP A 189 49.73 76.83 -37.73
C ASP A 189 49.66 77.51 -39.11
N ARG A 190 48.66 77.09 -39.90
CA ARG A 190 48.22 77.77 -41.12
C ARG A 190 46.71 77.80 -41.16
N GLU A 191 46.13 78.99 -40.99
CA GLU A 191 44.72 79.22 -41.28
C GLU A 191 44.46 79.08 -42.79
N THR A 192 43.42 78.33 -43.15
CA THR A 192 42.94 78.21 -44.54
C THR A 192 41.47 78.60 -44.59
N LEU A 193 41.15 79.61 -45.39
CA LEU A 193 39.78 80.10 -45.59
C LEU A 193 38.93 79.08 -46.38
N PRO A 194 37.60 79.00 -46.12
CA PRO A 194 36.74 77.98 -46.72
C PRO A 194 36.39 78.28 -48.19
N SER A 195 36.45 77.24 -49.04
CA SER A 195 35.97 77.23 -50.42
C SER A 195 34.64 76.46 -50.53
N THR A 196 33.64 77.03 -51.21
CA THR A 196 32.25 76.56 -51.19
C THR A 196 31.92 75.42 -52.20
N GLU A 197 32.88 74.56 -52.53
CA GLU A 197 32.67 73.38 -53.36
C GLU A 197 33.24 72.14 -52.66
N LEU A 198 32.42 71.09 -52.55
CA LEU A 198 32.76 69.84 -51.85
C LEU A 198 33.55 68.89 -52.76
N SER A 199 34.45 68.11 -52.17
CA SER A 199 35.16 67.07 -52.90
C SER A 199 34.24 65.88 -53.22
N PRO A 200 34.31 65.25 -54.41
CA PRO A 200 33.53 64.05 -54.74
C PRO A 200 33.93 62.81 -53.91
N ALA A 201 34.95 62.90 -53.05
CA ALA A 201 35.20 61.94 -51.98
C ALA A 201 34.31 62.21 -50.75
N GLU A 202 34.20 63.47 -50.34
CA GLU A 202 33.37 63.91 -49.20
C GLU A 202 31.88 63.72 -49.49
N GLU A 203 31.44 63.95 -50.74
CA GLU A 203 30.07 63.63 -51.17
C GLU A 203 29.75 62.15 -50.95
N ARG A 204 30.64 61.24 -51.36
CA ARG A 204 30.45 59.79 -51.17
C ARG A 204 30.46 59.38 -49.70
N GLU A 205 31.28 60.02 -48.86
CA GLU A 205 31.25 59.78 -47.41
C GLU A 205 29.96 60.31 -46.77
N GLN A 206 29.44 61.44 -47.26
CA GLN A 206 28.12 61.96 -46.85
C GLN A 206 26.98 61.04 -47.31
N GLU A 207 27.02 60.50 -48.53
CA GLU A 207 26.07 59.49 -49.01
C GLU A 207 26.14 58.19 -48.20
N ILE A 208 27.33 57.63 -47.99
CA ILE A 208 27.54 56.40 -47.23
C ILE A 208 27.06 56.59 -45.79
N THR A 209 27.38 57.71 -45.14
CA THR A 209 26.90 57.98 -43.77
C THR A 209 25.40 58.28 -43.74
N ALA A 210 24.80 58.88 -44.77
CA ALA A 210 23.35 59.03 -44.90
C ALA A 210 22.66 57.66 -45.05
N ILE A 211 23.17 56.77 -45.90
CA ILE A 211 22.69 55.40 -46.09
C ILE A 211 22.81 54.60 -44.78
N GLN A 212 23.95 54.66 -44.08
CA GLN A 212 24.11 54.02 -42.78
C GLN A 212 23.14 54.58 -41.73
N ARG A 213 22.94 55.91 -41.68
CA ARG A 213 21.98 56.57 -40.78
C ARG A 213 20.54 56.15 -41.09
N ASP A 214 20.17 55.98 -42.36
CA ASP A 214 18.84 55.50 -42.74
C ASP A 214 18.65 54.00 -42.46
N ILE A 215 19.63 53.14 -42.78
CA ILE A 215 19.62 51.72 -42.36
C ILE A 215 19.47 51.64 -40.83
N GLY A 216 20.19 52.49 -40.07
CA GLY A 216 20.05 52.63 -38.63
C GLY A 216 18.64 53.05 -38.19
N ARG A 217 18.05 54.08 -38.82
CA ARG A 217 16.67 54.55 -38.56
C ARG A 217 15.64 53.47 -38.89
N ARG A 218 15.76 52.77 -40.02
CA ARG A 218 14.90 51.65 -40.43
C ARG A 218 15.01 50.47 -39.48
N ARG A 219 16.22 50.09 -39.05
CA ARG A 219 16.46 49.05 -38.05
C ARG A 219 15.85 49.44 -36.70
N ARG A 220 16.09 50.67 -36.20
CA ARG A 220 15.50 51.19 -34.96
C ARG A 220 13.97 51.20 -34.99
N LYS A 221 13.34 51.62 -36.10
CA LYS A 221 11.87 51.54 -36.28
C LYS A 221 11.37 50.09 -36.24
N LYS A 222 12.04 49.15 -36.93
CA LYS A 222 11.67 47.72 -36.92
C LYS A 222 11.86 47.07 -35.54
N SER A 223 12.95 47.35 -34.83
CA SER A 223 13.18 46.81 -33.48
C SER A 223 12.23 47.43 -32.44
N LEU A 224 11.89 48.71 -32.56
CA LEU A 224 10.88 49.35 -31.73
C LEU A 224 9.50 48.71 -31.93
N LEU A 225 9.09 48.49 -33.20
CA LEU A 225 7.82 47.81 -33.51
C LEU A 225 7.80 46.34 -33.04
N LEU A 226 8.93 45.63 -33.10
CA LEU A 226 9.03 44.28 -32.53
C LEU A 226 8.91 44.34 -31.00
N MET A 227 9.57 45.30 -30.35
CA MET A 227 9.58 45.43 -28.90
C MET A 227 8.25 45.93 -28.33
N THR A 228 7.52 46.82 -29.00
CA THR A 228 6.14 47.17 -28.60
C THR A 228 5.18 46.00 -28.80
N ARG A 229 5.35 45.22 -29.88
CA ARG A 229 4.56 43.99 -30.09
C ARG A 229 4.86 42.93 -29.02
N LEU A 230 6.12 42.73 -28.65
CA LEU A 230 6.53 41.84 -27.55
C LEU A 230 6.02 42.35 -26.18
N LEU A 231 6.10 43.66 -25.95
CA LEU A 231 5.59 44.30 -24.74
C LEU A 231 4.08 44.05 -24.58
N PHE A 232 3.30 44.23 -25.65
CA PHE A 232 1.85 44.08 -25.62
C PHE A 232 1.37 42.61 -25.60
N PHE A 233 1.96 41.73 -26.41
CA PHE A 233 1.49 40.34 -26.55
C PHE A 233 2.16 39.34 -25.59
N VAL A 234 3.26 39.69 -24.92
CA VAL A 234 3.97 38.81 -23.99
C VAL A 234 4.12 39.45 -22.61
N LEU A 235 4.78 40.61 -22.50
CA LEU A 235 5.09 41.19 -21.18
C LEU A 235 3.85 41.72 -20.45
N LEU A 236 2.89 42.35 -21.14
CA LEU A 236 1.64 42.84 -20.56
C LEU A 236 0.78 41.71 -19.97
N PRO A 237 0.41 40.64 -20.71
CA PRO A 237 -0.35 39.53 -20.11
C PRO A 237 0.47 38.77 -19.05
N THR A 238 1.79 38.68 -19.18
CA THR A 238 2.67 38.16 -18.11
C THR A 238 2.58 39.02 -16.84
N ALA A 239 2.61 40.35 -16.97
CA ALA A 239 2.54 41.28 -15.86
C ALA A 239 1.16 41.27 -15.19
N VAL A 240 0.07 41.06 -15.94
CA VAL A 240 -1.28 40.86 -15.37
C VAL A 240 -1.33 39.55 -14.57
N VAL A 241 -0.78 38.45 -15.09
CA VAL A 241 -0.71 37.16 -14.38
C VAL A 241 0.19 37.25 -13.13
N GLY A 242 1.33 37.94 -13.23
CA GLY A 242 2.21 38.23 -12.10
C GLY A 242 1.52 39.09 -11.04
N TRP A 243 0.87 40.18 -11.42
CA TRP A 243 0.11 41.03 -10.51
C TRP A 243 -1.00 40.24 -9.78
N TYR A 244 -1.74 39.39 -10.49
CA TYR A 244 -2.69 38.47 -9.87
C TYR A 244 -2.01 37.54 -8.85
N PHE A 245 -0.94 36.81 -9.21
CA PHE A 245 -0.29 35.88 -8.28
C PHE A 245 0.41 36.56 -7.09
N TYR A 246 0.90 37.79 -7.26
CA TYR A 246 1.57 38.52 -6.18
C TYR A 246 0.59 39.26 -5.26
N VAL A 247 -0.47 39.88 -5.80
CA VAL A 247 -1.34 40.82 -5.07
C VAL A 247 -2.73 40.26 -4.75
N ILE A 248 -3.34 39.46 -5.63
CA ILE A 248 -4.72 38.95 -5.45
C ILE A 248 -4.74 37.53 -4.88
N ALA A 249 -3.90 36.64 -5.42
CA ALA A 249 -4.01 35.21 -5.17
C ALA A 249 -3.65 34.87 -3.71
N THR A 250 -4.64 34.35 -2.99
CA THR A 250 -4.56 33.95 -1.58
C THR A 250 -3.43 32.95 -1.34
N PRO A 251 -2.62 33.12 -0.27
CA PRO A 251 -1.67 32.10 0.16
C PRO A 251 -2.40 30.83 0.61
N MET A 252 -1.82 29.67 0.29
CA MET A 252 -2.41 28.36 0.57
C MET A 252 -1.31 27.44 1.11
N TYR A 253 -1.55 26.90 2.30
CA TYR A 253 -0.62 26.07 3.08
C TYR A 253 -0.95 24.60 2.86
N ALA A 254 0.06 23.75 2.74
CA ALA A 254 -0.11 22.33 2.40
C ALA A 254 0.41 21.43 3.53
N THR A 255 -0.49 20.96 4.38
CA THR A 255 -0.15 19.94 5.39
C THR A 255 0.01 18.59 4.70
N LYS A 256 1.08 17.87 5.06
CA LYS A 256 1.40 16.54 4.53
C LYS A 256 1.37 15.51 5.66
N SER A 257 0.91 14.32 5.34
CA SER A 257 0.88 13.17 6.23
C SER A 257 1.10 11.89 5.44
N GLU A 258 1.70 10.88 6.07
CA GLU A 258 1.96 9.58 5.48
C GLU A 258 1.59 8.49 6.49
N PHE A 259 0.83 7.49 6.05
CA PHE A 259 0.34 6.42 6.91
C PHE A 259 0.26 5.07 6.19
N LEU A 260 0.33 3.98 6.96
CA LEU A 260 0.21 2.62 6.47
C LEU A 260 -0.95 1.91 7.18
N ILE A 261 -1.59 0.98 6.49
CA ILE A 261 -2.58 0.07 7.07
C ILE A 261 -1.88 -1.25 7.33
N LEU A 262 -1.60 -1.53 8.60
CA LEU A 262 -0.98 -2.79 9.02
C LEU A 262 -2.05 -3.77 9.48
N LYS A 263 -1.88 -5.04 9.10
CA LYS A 263 -2.66 -6.17 9.57
C LYS A 263 -1.81 -6.95 10.56
N ALA A 264 -2.34 -7.28 11.74
CA ALA A 264 -1.63 -8.02 12.78
C ALA A 264 -1.46 -9.52 12.44
N ASP A 265 -0.82 -9.81 11.29
CA ASP A 265 -0.45 -11.17 10.88
C ASP A 265 0.81 -11.61 11.62
N ASN A 266 0.61 -12.28 12.76
CA ASN A 266 1.69 -12.94 13.47
C ASN A 266 2.24 -14.11 12.63
N THR A 267 3.53 -14.09 12.31
CA THR A 267 4.24 -15.07 11.46
C THR A 267 4.44 -16.46 12.11
N GLY A 268 3.75 -16.74 13.23
CA GLY A 268 3.83 -18.00 13.96
C GLY A 268 2.57 -18.86 13.82
N GLY A 269 2.67 -19.98 13.07
CA GLY A 269 1.70 -21.08 13.16
C GLY A 269 1.06 -21.57 11.85
N GLY A 270 1.83 -21.76 10.77
CA GLY A 270 1.27 -22.34 9.53
C GLY A 270 2.29 -22.64 8.45
N MET A 271 3.00 -23.77 8.52
CA MET A 271 3.96 -24.20 7.49
C MET A 271 3.25 -24.80 6.25
N GLY A 272 2.47 -23.97 5.56
CA GLY A 272 1.71 -24.34 4.37
C GLY A 272 1.75 -23.26 3.29
N LEU A 273 1.78 -23.68 2.02
CA LEU A 273 2.04 -22.81 0.86
C LEU A 273 1.08 -21.60 0.75
N GLY A 274 -0.15 -21.72 1.25
CA GLY A 274 -1.12 -20.61 1.29
C GLY A 274 -0.74 -19.48 2.26
N SER A 275 -0.05 -19.78 3.37
CA SER A 275 0.38 -18.78 4.35
C SER A 275 1.43 -17.82 3.77
N LEU A 276 2.26 -18.34 2.86
CA LEU A 276 3.26 -17.55 2.12
C LEU A 276 2.62 -16.49 1.20
N LEU A 277 1.37 -16.69 0.79
CA LEU A 277 0.62 -15.76 -0.07
C LEU A 277 -0.23 -14.77 0.73
N SER A 278 -0.85 -15.21 1.85
CA SER A 278 -1.77 -14.38 2.63
C SER A 278 -1.09 -13.19 3.34
N GLY A 279 0.21 -13.30 3.63
CA GLY A 279 1.02 -12.21 4.20
C GLY A 279 1.72 -11.30 3.18
N THR A 280 1.42 -11.43 1.88
CA THR A 280 2.04 -10.58 0.84
C THR A 280 1.36 -9.20 0.74
N GLN A 281 2.13 -8.20 0.31
CA GLN A 281 1.66 -6.80 0.12
C GLN A 281 0.42 -6.67 -0.79
N PHE A 282 0.14 -7.67 -1.62
CA PHE A 282 -1.08 -7.71 -2.43
C PHE A 282 -2.36 -7.81 -1.58
N ALA A 283 -2.32 -8.45 -0.40
CA ALA A 283 -3.49 -8.60 0.47
C ALA A 283 -3.86 -7.27 1.17
N THR A 284 -2.88 -6.55 1.71
CA THR A 284 -3.05 -5.23 2.35
C THR A 284 -3.45 -4.14 1.36
N SER A 285 -3.00 -4.24 0.09
CA SER A 285 -3.31 -3.24 -0.95
C SER A 285 -4.80 -2.95 -1.13
N GLN A 286 -5.68 -3.94 -0.93
CA GLN A 286 -7.13 -3.75 -1.11
C GLN A 286 -7.73 -2.82 -0.05
N ASP A 287 -7.28 -2.94 1.20
CA ASP A 287 -7.72 -2.08 2.29
C ASP A 287 -7.19 -0.64 2.10
N SER A 288 -5.94 -0.49 1.65
CA SER A 288 -5.37 0.83 1.32
C SER A 288 -6.08 1.52 0.15
N ILE A 289 -6.41 0.78 -0.91
CA ILE A 289 -7.20 1.30 -2.04
C ILE A 289 -8.61 1.67 -1.59
N ALA A 290 -9.24 0.91 -0.68
CA ALA A 290 -10.56 1.22 -0.15
C ALA A 290 -10.56 2.50 0.71
N VAL A 291 -9.52 2.71 1.54
CA VAL A 291 -9.35 3.95 2.33
C VAL A 291 -9.03 5.14 1.44
N GLN A 292 -8.13 5.02 0.46
CA GLN A 292 -7.90 6.05 -0.56
C GLN A 292 -9.22 6.43 -1.24
N SER A 293 -10.00 5.44 -1.70
CA SER A 293 -11.27 5.66 -2.39
C SER A 293 -12.30 6.35 -1.50
N TYR A 294 -12.31 6.05 -0.19
CA TYR A 294 -13.17 6.72 0.78
C TYR A 294 -12.76 8.18 1.00
N LEU A 295 -11.47 8.45 1.27
CA LEU A 295 -10.96 9.80 1.50
C LEU A 295 -11.07 10.70 0.25
N GLN A 296 -10.94 10.13 -0.95
CA GLN A 296 -11.19 10.86 -2.21
C GLN A 296 -12.68 11.09 -2.50
N SER A 297 -13.60 10.48 -1.75
CA SER A 297 -15.04 10.52 -2.04
C SER A 297 -15.76 11.78 -1.55
N LYS A 298 -16.99 11.96 -2.04
CA LYS A 298 -17.93 12.97 -1.53
C LYS A 298 -18.34 12.73 -0.06
N ASP A 299 -18.27 11.50 0.43
CA ASP A 299 -18.67 11.15 1.79
C ASP A 299 -17.68 11.73 2.82
N ALA A 300 -16.38 11.55 2.58
CA ALA A 300 -15.33 12.19 3.37
C ALA A 300 -15.39 13.73 3.31
N MET A 301 -15.67 14.31 2.14
CA MET A 301 -15.87 15.76 1.99
C MET A 301 -17.09 16.27 2.78
N LEU A 302 -18.23 15.57 2.72
CA LEU A 302 -19.44 15.95 3.47
C LEU A 302 -19.27 15.77 4.98
N ARG A 303 -18.48 14.79 5.40
CA ARG A 303 -18.10 14.62 6.81
C ARG A 303 -17.20 15.76 7.28
N LEU A 304 -16.14 16.06 6.54
CA LEU A 304 -15.22 17.17 6.84
C LEU A 304 -15.95 18.53 6.85
N ASP A 305 -16.96 18.70 5.99
CA ASP A 305 -17.82 19.87 5.98
C ASP A 305 -18.72 20.00 7.22
N ARG A 306 -19.23 18.87 7.74
CA ARG A 306 -20.06 18.82 8.94
C ARG A 306 -19.23 18.98 10.23
N ASP A 307 -18.04 18.39 10.26
CA ASP A 307 -17.20 18.28 11.46
C ASP A 307 -16.24 19.48 11.59
N GLU A 308 -15.63 19.93 10.49
CA GLU A 308 -14.61 21.02 10.45
C GLU A 308 -15.03 22.26 9.63
N GLY A 309 -16.22 22.27 9.03
CA GLY A 309 -16.74 23.45 8.30
C GLY A 309 -16.08 23.74 6.95
N PHE A 310 -15.60 22.72 6.23
CA PHE A 310 -14.89 22.83 4.93
C PHE A 310 -15.45 23.89 3.95
N LYS A 311 -16.76 23.90 3.65
CA LYS A 311 -17.35 24.91 2.75
C LYS A 311 -17.29 26.32 3.34
N GLY A 312 -17.50 26.44 4.64
CA GLY A 312 -17.44 27.70 5.37
C GLY A 312 -16.05 28.32 5.27
N HIS A 313 -14.99 27.52 5.43
CA HIS A 313 -13.61 27.97 5.23
C HIS A 313 -13.39 28.54 3.83
N PHE A 314 -13.73 27.78 2.79
CA PHE A 314 -13.49 28.21 1.40
C PHE A 314 -14.45 29.27 0.87
N ALA A 315 -15.50 29.65 1.62
CA ALA A 315 -16.41 30.75 1.29
C ALA A 315 -15.98 32.11 1.87
N GLN A 316 -14.96 32.16 2.74
CA GLN A 316 -14.56 33.39 3.44
C GLN A 316 -14.12 34.51 2.49
N ASP A 317 -14.55 35.75 2.77
CA ASP A 317 -14.49 36.86 1.81
C ASP A 317 -13.09 37.22 1.30
N TRP A 318 -12.05 36.99 2.11
CA TRP A 318 -10.64 37.29 1.79
C TRP A 318 -9.98 36.26 0.86
N ILE A 319 -10.67 35.16 0.54
CA ILE A 319 -10.23 34.20 -0.46
C ILE A 319 -10.49 34.78 -1.86
N ASP A 320 -9.49 34.64 -2.73
CA ASP A 320 -9.49 35.09 -4.13
C ASP A 320 -10.80 34.67 -4.84
N PRO A 321 -11.56 35.62 -5.44
CA PRO A 321 -12.83 35.34 -6.12
C PRO A 321 -12.80 34.27 -7.23
N ILE A 322 -11.62 33.91 -7.76
CA ILE A 322 -11.47 32.83 -8.75
C ILE A 322 -11.46 31.44 -8.07
N GLN A 323 -11.09 31.37 -6.79
CA GLN A 323 -10.96 30.14 -5.99
C GLN A 323 -12.03 30.03 -4.89
N ARG A 324 -12.61 31.14 -4.45
CA ARG A 324 -13.64 31.23 -3.41
C ARG A 324 -14.90 30.45 -3.78
N LEU A 325 -15.47 29.79 -2.78
CA LEU A 325 -16.75 29.09 -2.85
C LEU A 325 -17.88 30.13 -2.62
N PRO A 326 -19.02 30.09 -3.35
CA PRO A 326 -20.13 31.00 -3.07
C PRO A 326 -20.81 30.67 -1.74
N ASP A 327 -21.44 31.67 -1.11
CA ASP A 327 -21.99 31.66 0.26
C ASP A 327 -23.04 30.55 0.55
N SER A 328 -23.58 29.91 -0.49
CA SER A 328 -24.44 28.73 -0.38
C SER A 328 -24.08 27.74 -1.50
N PRO A 329 -22.97 27.00 -1.36
CA PRO A 329 -22.37 26.25 -2.45
C PRO A 329 -22.95 24.84 -2.53
N THR A 330 -23.16 24.35 -3.75
CA THR A 330 -23.65 22.99 -3.94
C THR A 330 -22.57 21.97 -3.58
N ASN A 331 -22.98 20.78 -3.13
CA ASN A 331 -22.04 19.70 -2.80
C ASN A 331 -21.10 19.33 -3.97
N GLU A 332 -21.53 19.55 -5.22
CA GLU A 332 -20.71 19.37 -6.42
C GLU A 332 -19.63 20.45 -6.58
N GLN A 333 -19.94 21.70 -6.24
CA GLN A 333 -18.96 22.81 -6.23
C GLN A 333 -17.93 22.60 -5.13
N ALA A 334 -18.39 22.26 -3.91
CA ALA A 334 -17.53 21.92 -2.78
C ALA A 334 -16.60 20.73 -3.12
N TYR A 335 -17.15 19.65 -3.70
CA TYR A 335 -16.37 18.48 -4.12
C TYR A 335 -15.32 18.79 -5.20
N LYS A 336 -15.63 19.70 -6.15
CA LYS A 336 -14.69 20.16 -7.19
C LYS A 336 -13.53 21.00 -6.62
N LEU A 337 -13.70 21.57 -5.43
CA LEU A 337 -12.62 22.26 -4.71
C LEU A 337 -11.85 21.28 -3.80
N TYR A 338 -12.57 20.44 -3.05
CA TYR A 338 -12.02 19.35 -2.24
C TYR A 338 -11.06 18.47 -3.04
N SER A 339 -11.49 17.93 -4.18
CA SER A 339 -10.67 17.07 -5.06
C SER A 339 -9.47 17.78 -5.74
N ARG A 340 -9.29 19.09 -5.52
CA ARG A 340 -8.10 19.87 -5.95
C ARG A 340 -7.12 20.09 -4.80
N PHE A 341 -7.64 20.30 -3.59
CA PHE A 341 -6.87 20.65 -2.40
C PHE A 341 -6.57 19.48 -1.47
N VAL A 342 -7.38 18.43 -1.48
CA VAL A 342 -7.13 17.15 -0.80
C VAL A 342 -6.64 16.15 -1.85
N LYS A 343 -5.34 15.87 -1.83
CA LYS A 343 -4.68 14.92 -2.74
C LYS A 343 -4.22 13.72 -1.92
N ILE A 344 -4.79 12.55 -2.21
CA ILE A 344 -4.36 11.27 -1.62
C ILE A 344 -3.78 10.39 -2.72
N GLY A 345 -2.62 9.78 -2.48
CA GLY A 345 -2.00 8.79 -3.37
C GLY A 345 -1.51 7.58 -2.59
N PHE A 346 -1.72 6.39 -3.12
CA PHE A 346 -1.21 5.13 -2.58
C PHE A 346 0.01 4.66 -3.37
N ASP A 347 1.11 4.34 -2.69
CA ASP A 347 2.27 3.69 -3.29
C ASP A 347 2.20 2.17 -3.06
N PRO A 348 1.95 1.36 -4.11
CA PRO A 348 1.86 -0.10 -3.98
C PRO A 348 3.21 -0.78 -3.74
N THR A 349 4.32 -0.06 -3.85
CA THR A 349 5.68 -0.56 -3.61
C THR A 349 6.03 -0.48 -2.12
N GLU A 350 5.68 0.63 -1.49
CA GLU A 350 5.98 0.93 -0.08
C GLU A 350 4.82 0.56 0.86
N GLY A 351 3.60 0.41 0.33
CA GLY A 351 2.37 0.20 1.12
C GLY A 351 1.82 1.49 1.77
N VAL A 352 2.46 2.63 1.49
CA VAL A 352 2.19 3.93 2.11
C VAL A 352 1.06 4.68 1.38
N ILE A 353 0.15 5.26 2.15
CA ILE A 353 -0.78 6.28 1.68
C ILE A 353 -0.20 7.65 2.04
N ARG A 354 0.06 8.48 1.02
CA ARG A 354 0.51 9.87 1.13
C ARG A 354 -0.70 10.78 0.97
N MET A 355 -0.91 11.69 1.91
CA MET A 355 -2.01 12.65 1.90
C MET A 355 -1.48 14.09 2.05
N GLU A 356 -1.79 14.94 1.06
CA GLU A 356 -1.54 16.38 1.08
C GLU A 356 -2.88 17.11 1.13
N VAL A 357 -3.08 17.94 2.16
CA VAL A 357 -4.29 18.73 2.40
C VAL A 357 -3.92 20.21 2.36
N ILE A 358 -4.60 20.96 1.49
CA ILE A 358 -4.32 22.36 1.22
C ILE A 358 -5.46 23.23 1.76
N ALA A 359 -5.14 24.25 2.55
CA ALA A 359 -6.11 25.25 3.00
C ALA A 359 -5.51 26.67 3.01
N ALA A 360 -6.37 27.68 3.03
CA ALA A 360 -5.95 29.08 3.05
C ALA A 360 -5.27 29.51 4.37
N GLU A 361 -5.40 28.72 5.44
CA GLU A 361 -4.74 28.93 6.74
C GLU A 361 -3.94 27.68 7.16
N PRO A 362 -2.81 27.83 7.87
CA PRO A 362 -1.90 26.72 8.18
C PRO A 362 -2.41 25.83 9.33
N GLY A 363 -3.17 26.38 10.28
CA GLY A 363 -3.86 25.59 11.30
C GLY A 363 -4.93 24.70 10.65
N VAL A 364 -5.87 25.33 9.93
CA VAL A 364 -6.96 24.65 9.22
C VAL A 364 -6.47 23.56 8.26
N SER A 365 -5.31 23.72 7.59
CA SER A 365 -4.77 22.63 6.74
C SER A 365 -4.30 21.42 7.56
N ALA A 366 -3.83 21.62 8.80
CA ALA A 366 -3.46 20.56 9.73
C ALA A 366 -4.66 19.94 10.44
N ASP A 367 -5.66 20.74 10.82
CA ASP A 367 -6.90 20.27 11.42
C ASP A 367 -7.67 19.38 10.43
N PHE A 368 -7.87 19.86 9.18
CA PHE A 368 -8.48 19.07 8.11
C PHE A 368 -7.71 17.77 7.83
N ALA A 369 -6.37 17.80 7.85
CA ALA A 369 -5.56 16.60 7.65
C ALA A 369 -5.67 15.61 8.82
N SER A 370 -5.74 16.10 10.06
CA SER A 370 -5.92 15.29 11.27
C SER A 370 -7.29 14.61 11.30
N SER A 371 -8.35 15.34 10.97
CA SER A 371 -9.70 14.78 10.94
C SER A 371 -9.91 13.81 9.77
N LEU A 372 -9.37 14.09 8.57
CA LEU A 372 -9.35 13.09 7.49
C LEU A 372 -8.57 11.82 7.87
N LEU A 373 -7.47 11.95 8.63
CA LEU A 373 -6.68 10.81 9.11
C LEU A 373 -7.45 10.00 10.17
N SER A 374 -8.18 10.66 11.07
CA SER A 374 -9.12 10.01 12.00
C SER A 374 -10.23 9.25 11.26
N TYR A 375 -10.83 9.85 10.23
CA TYR A 375 -11.86 9.16 9.43
C TYR A 375 -11.28 7.95 8.68
N ALA A 376 -9.99 7.99 8.29
CA ALA A 376 -9.29 6.86 7.70
C ALA A 376 -9.14 5.70 8.70
N GLU A 377 -8.76 6.00 9.94
CA GLU A 377 -8.63 5.02 11.02
C GLU A 377 -10.00 4.40 11.37
N GLU A 378 -11.04 5.22 11.61
CA GLU A 378 -12.41 4.74 11.82
C GLU A 378 -12.88 3.83 10.68
N ARG A 379 -12.55 4.16 9.43
CA ARG A 379 -12.95 3.35 8.26
C ARG A 379 -12.28 1.98 8.24
N VAL A 380 -11.01 1.88 8.64
CA VAL A 380 -10.29 0.61 8.79
C VAL A 380 -10.84 -0.22 9.95
N ASN A 381 -11.14 0.45 11.06
CA ASN A 381 -11.69 -0.18 12.26
C ASN A 381 -13.08 -0.76 11.99
N HIS A 382 -14.02 0.04 11.46
CA HIS A 382 -15.38 -0.41 11.11
C HIS A 382 -15.38 -1.56 10.09
N LEU A 383 -14.54 -1.50 9.04
CA LEU A 383 -14.44 -2.57 8.04
C LEU A 383 -13.95 -3.89 8.65
N SER A 384 -13.14 -3.81 9.72
CA SER A 384 -12.64 -4.98 10.44
C SER A 384 -13.65 -5.47 11.48
N GLU A 385 -14.29 -4.57 12.23
CA GLU A 385 -15.32 -4.87 13.22
C GLU A 385 -16.54 -5.56 12.61
N GLN A 386 -17.08 -5.01 11.52
CA GLN A 386 -18.24 -5.60 10.84
C GLN A 386 -17.95 -7.04 10.42
N LYS A 387 -16.80 -7.27 9.76
CA LYS A 387 -16.36 -8.62 9.34
C LYS A 387 -16.20 -9.57 10.54
N ARG A 388 -15.56 -9.13 11.63
CA ARG A 388 -15.39 -9.94 12.86
C ARG A 388 -16.75 -10.30 13.48
N SER A 389 -17.67 -9.33 13.54
CA SER A 389 -19.03 -9.50 14.07
C SER A 389 -19.85 -10.48 13.24
N ASP A 390 -19.82 -10.33 11.91
CA ASP A 390 -20.48 -11.23 10.96
C ASP A 390 -19.95 -12.68 11.11
N GLN A 391 -18.63 -12.86 11.10
CA GLN A 391 -18.01 -14.18 11.24
C GLN A 391 -18.31 -14.84 12.60
N MET A 392 -18.22 -14.09 13.70
CA MET A 392 -18.55 -14.62 15.04
C MET A 392 -20.02 -15.00 15.16
N ARG A 393 -20.94 -14.15 14.69
CA ARG A 393 -22.38 -14.42 14.71
C ARG A 393 -22.71 -15.70 13.94
N ASP A 394 -22.14 -15.87 12.76
CA ASP A 394 -22.50 -17.00 11.91
C ASP A 394 -21.82 -18.31 12.37
N ALA A 395 -20.67 -18.24 13.04
CA ALA A 395 -20.10 -19.36 13.80
C ALA A 395 -20.96 -19.74 15.03
N MET A 396 -21.45 -18.76 15.81
CA MET A 396 -22.36 -19.00 16.94
C MET A 396 -23.66 -19.67 16.50
N LYS A 397 -24.29 -19.21 15.41
CA LYS A 397 -25.48 -19.86 14.82
C LYS A 397 -25.20 -21.31 14.39
N GLY A 398 -24.02 -21.59 13.85
CA GLY A 398 -23.59 -22.95 13.51
C GLY A 398 -23.53 -23.86 14.74
N PHE A 399 -22.98 -23.35 15.84
CA PHE A 399 -22.92 -24.06 17.12
C PHE A 399 -24.31 -24.24 17.77
N GLU A 400 -25.15 -23.21 17.80
CA GLU A 400 -26.53 -23.28 18.31
C GLU A 400 -27.38 -24.30 17.52
N SER A 401 -27.29 -24.27 16.19
CA SER A 401 -27.95 -25.24 15.32
C SER A 401 -27.45 -26.68 15.55
N ALA A 402 -26.13 -26.86 15.68
CA ALA A 402 -25.55 -28.17 16.01
C ALA A 402 -26.03 -28.67 17.38
N GLN A 403 -26.13 -27.80 18.38
CA GLN A 403 -26.63 -28.13 19.71
C GLN A 403 -28.11 -28.53 19.69
N GLU A 404 -28.94 -27.81 18.91
CA GLU A 404 -30.37 -28.11 18.78
C GLU A 404 -30.63 -29.43 18.03
N GLU A 405 -29.91 -29.67 16.94
CA GLU A 405 -29.98 -30.92 16.18
C GLU A 405 -29.47 -32.13 16.99
N ARG A 406 -28.41 -31.94 17.77
CA ARG A 406 -27.88 -32.95 18.70
C ARG A 406 -28.89 -33.27 19.80
N ARG A 407 -29.62 -32.26 20.31
CA ARG A 407 -30.73 -32.46 21.26
C ARG A 407 -31.86 -33.29 20.62
N LYS A 408 -32.31 -32.95 19.41
CA LYS A 408 -33.34 -33.71 18.67
C LYS A 408 -32.94 -35.18 18.46
N ALA A 409 -31.68 -35.44 18.11
CA ALA A 409 -31.16 -36.81 17.96
C ALA A 409 -31.19 -37.59 19.29
N GLN A 410 -30.84 -36.95 20.41
CA GLN A 410 -30.96 -37.59 21.74
C GLN A 410 -32.42 -37.86 22.11
N GLU A 411 -33.33 -36.91 21.88
CA GLU A 411 -34.77 -37.06 22.15
C GLU A 411 -35.38 -38.21 21.33
N ALA A 412 -35.02 -38.33 20.05
CA ALA A 412 -35.42 -39.45 19.20
C ALA A 412 -34.89 -40.80 19.70
N LEU A 413 -33.62 -40.88 20.09
CA LEU A 413 -33.02 -42.09 20.66
C LEU A 413 -33.72 -42.51 21.97
N VAL A 414 -33.98 -41.56 22.88
CA VAL A 414 -34.69 -41.84 24.13
C VAL A 414 -36.12 -42.31 23.87
N SER A 415 -36.83 -41.71 22.90
CA SER A 415 -38.17 -42.16 22.51
C SER A 415 -38.17 -43.60 21.97
N LEU A 416 -37.21 -43.95 21.11
CA LEU A 416 -37.08 -45.32 20.59
C LEU A 416 -36.69 -46.33 21.68
N GLN A 417 -35.84 -45.94 22.65
CA GLN A 417 -35.50 -46.77 23.80
C GLN A 417 -36.71 -46.99 24.73
N GLN A 418 -37.52 -45.96 24.98
CA GLN A 418 -38.76 -46.09 25.75
C GLN A 418 -39.76 -47.01 25.04
N GLN A 419 -39.94 -46.87 23.73
CA GLN A 419 -40.77 -47.78 22.93
C GLN A 419 -40.28 -49.23 23.02
N GLY A 420 -38.97 -49.47 22.94
CA GLY A 420 -38.38 -50.80 23.11
C GLY A 420 -38.59 -51.40 24.51
N ALA A 421 -38.41 -50.60 25.55
CA ALA A 421 -38.58 -51.03 26.95
C ALA A 421 -40.04 -51.34 27.32
N ILE A 422 -41.01 -50.70 26.67
CA ILE A 422 -42.45 -50.93 26.90
C ILE A 422 -42.94 -52.22 26.25
N LEU A 423 -42.29 -52.69 25.18
CA LEU A 423 -42.90 -53.68 24.28
C LEU A 423 -42.64 -55.15 24.69
N ASP A 424 -41.57 -55.43 25.43
CA ASP A 424 -40.92 -56.76 25.65
C ASP A 424 -41.53 -57.97 24.89
N PRO A 425 -41.34 -58.04 23.55
CA PRO A 425 -41.90 -59.13 22.76
C PRO A 425 -41.07 -60.41 22.86
N GLU A 426 -39.83 -60.39 23.36
CA GLU A 426 -39.12 -61.63 23.68
C GLU A 426 -39.79 -62.32 24.87
N GLY A 427 -40.08 -61.59 25.94
CA GLY A 427 -40.90 -62.07 27.06
C GLY A 427 -42.28 -62.56 26.62
N VAL A 428 -42.99 -61.80 25.76
CA VAL A 428 -44.31 -62.21 25.24
C VAL A 428 -44.24 -63.44 24.31
N ILE A 429 -43.23 -63.54 23.43
CA ILE A 429 -43.07 -64.70 22.52
C ILE A 429 -42.66 -65.95 23.31
N ILE A 430 -41.77 -65.81 24.31
CA ILE A 430 -41.40 -66.90 25.22
C ILE A 430 -42.62 -67.37 26.03
N ALA A 431 -43.42 -66.43 26.56
CA ALA A 431 -44.66 -66.76 27.26
C ALA A 431 -45.70 -67.44 26.37
N LEU A 432 -45.92 -66.93 25.14
CA LEU A 432 -46.81 -67.56 24.15
C LEU A 432 -46.33 -68.96 23.74
N ARG A 433 -45.02 -69.16 23.57
CA ARG A 433 -44.45 -70.49 23.28
C ARG A 433 -44.58 -71.44 24.46
N GLY A 434 -44.39 -70.97 25.69
CA GLY A 434 -44.69 -71.74 26.91
C GLY A 434 -46.15 -72.17 27.00
N GLN A 435 -47.10 -71.29 26.63
CA GLN A 435 -48.52 -71.61 26.54
C GLN A 435 -48.83 -72.63 25.44
N ILE A 436 -48.27 -72.44 24.23
CA ILE A 436 -48.43 -73.38 23.11
C ILE A 436 -47.94 -74.78 23.50
N ASN A 437 -46.70 -74.91 23.98
CA ASN A 437 -46.13 -76.19 24.39
C ASN A 437 -46.99 -76.91 25.46
N ASN A 438 -47.56 -76.16 26.41
CA ASN A 438 -48.46 -76.71 27.43
C ASN A 438 -49.77 -77.23 26.83
N ILE A 439 -50.40 -76.47 25.92
CA ILE A 439 -51.62 -76.90 25.21
C ILE A 439 -51.34 -78.08 24.25
N GLU A 440 -50.16 -78.14 23.63
CA GLU A 440 -49.75 -79.28 22.79
C GLU A 440 -49.59 -80.57 23.61
N VAL A 441 -48.97 -80.51 24.80
CA VAL A 441 -48.87 -81.66 25.72
C VAL A 441 -50.25 -82.10 26.21
N GLN A 442 -51.13 -81.16 26.57
CA GLN A 442 -52.52 -81.47 26.94
C GLN A 442 -53.31 -82.11 25.78
N LEU A 443 -53.12 -81.61 24.56
CA LEU A 443 -53.75 -82.12 23.34
C LEU A 443 -53.28 -83.55 23.05
N GLN A 444 -51.97 -83.81 23.08
CA GLN A 444 -51.41 -85.15 22.92
C GLN A 444 -51.98 -86.12 23.97
N GLN A 445 -51.96 -85.73 25.25
CA GLN A 445 -52.51 -86.56 26.33
C GLN A 445 -54.00 -86.89 26.13
N LYS A 446 -54.79 -85.94 25.60
CA LYS A 446 -56.20 -86.13 25.26
C LYS A 446 -56.45 -86.93 23.98
N GLN A 447 -55.56 -86.84 23.00
CA GLN A 447 -55.58 -87.69 21.80
C GLN A 447 -55.24 -89.15 22.18
N LEU A 448 -54.28 -89.38 23.09
CA LEU A 448 -54.00 -90.71 23.64
C LEU A 448 -55.17 -91.25 24.47
N GLU A 449 -55.83 -90.43 25.30
CA GLU A 449 -57.05 -90.83 26.04
C GLU A 449 -58.18 -91.23 25.06
N LEU A 450 -58.37 -90.46 23.99
CA LEU A 450 -59.37 -90.76 22.96
C LEU A 450 -59.05 -92.06 22.20
N ALA A 451 -57.78 -92.31 21.85
CA ALA A 451 -57.34 -93.55 21.21
C ALA A 451 -57.59 -94.77 22.10
N ALA A 452 -57.16 -94.73 23.37
CA ALA A 452 -57.37 -95.81 24.32
C ALA A 452 -58.87 -96.07 24.62
N LEU A 453 -59.72 -95.06 24.48
CA LEU A 453 -61.18 -95.23 24.53
C LEU A 453 -61.77 -95.86 23.27
N MET A 454 -61.12 -95.72 22.10
CA MET A 454 -61.52 -96.29 20.81
C MET A 454 -60.99 -97.72 20.57
N ASP A 455 -59.87 -98.11 21.19
CA ASP A 455 -59.31 -99.48 21.14
C ASP A 455 -60.26 -100.54 21.72
N ASN A 456 -61.26 -100.13 22.51
CA ASN A 456 -62.29 -101.01 23.05
C ASN A 456 -63.36 -101.32 21.97
N PRO A 457 -63.61 -102.59 21.60
CA PRO A 457 -64.58 -102.96 20.57
C PRO A 457 -66.06 -102.65 20.90
N ARG A 458 -66.38 -102.22 22.13
CA ARG A 458 -67.68 -101.61 22.49
C ARG A 458 -67.44 -100.36 23.36
N PRO A 459 -67.06 -99.23 22.75
CA PRO A 459 -66.60 -98.06 23.50
C PRO A 459 -67.79 -97.29 24.09
N ASN A 460 -67.60 -96.70 25.27
CA ASN A 460 -68.64 -95.88 25.92
C ASN A 460 -68.76 -94.53 25.19
N LYS A 461 -69.83 -94.37 24.39
CA LYS A 461 -70.07 -93.18 23.55
C LYS A 461 -69.96 -91.86 24.31
N ALA A 462 -70.48 -91.76 25.53
CA ALA A 462 -70.43 -90.53 26.31
C ALA A 462 -69.00 -90.15 26.74
N LYS A 463 -68.13 -91.14 27.00
CA LYS A 463 -66.70 -90.90 27.27
C LYS A 463 -65.94 -90.50 26.01
N VAL A 464 -66.18 -91.20 24.89
CA VAL A 464 -65.58 -90.87 23.59
C VAL A 464 -65.95 -89.46 23.14
N GLU A 465 -67.23 -89.10 23.21
CA GLU A 465 -67.73 -87.76 22.84
C GLU A 465 -67.16 -86.66 23.74
N GLY A 466 -66.99 -86.94 25.04
CA GLY A 466 -66.30 -86.06 25.99
C GLY A 466 -64.85 -85.79 25.59
N ALA A 467 -64.05 -86.86 25.41
CA ALA A 467 -62.64 -86.76 25.01
C ALA A 467 -62.47 -86.11 23.62
N GLN A 468 -63.30 -86.46 22.65
CA GLN A 468 -63.31 -85.83 21.32
C GLN A 468 -63.80 -84.37 21.39
N GLY A 469 -64.60 -84.01 22.39
CA GLY A 469 -64.91 -82.62 22.74
C GLY A 469 -63.70 -81.85 23.29
N ASP A 470 -62.92 -82.47 24.18
CA ASP A 470 -61.68 -81.88 24.72
C ASP A 470 -60.64 -81.65 23.63
N VAL A 471 -60.38 -82.66 22.79
CA VAL A 471 -59.45 -82.57 21.65
C VAL A 471 -59.81 -81.39 20.74
N ARG A 472 -61.07 -81.29 20.29
CA ARG A 472 -61.54 -80.16 19.46
C ARG A 472 -61.41 -78.79 20.14
N ARG A 473 -61.60 -78.72 21.47
CA ARG A 473 -61.41 -77.46 22.24
C ARG A 473 -59.94 -77.07 22.32
N LEU A 474 -59.04 -78.02 22.55
CA LEU A 474 -57.60 -77.80 22.63
C LEU A 474 -57.01 -77.44 21.26
N GLU A 475 -57.43 -78.11 20.17
CA GLU A 475 -57.07 -77.75 18.79
C GLU A 475 -57.54 -76.34 18.42
N ALA A 476 -58.78 -75.97 18.78
CA ALA A 476 -59.29 -74.62 18.54
C ALA A 476 -58.54 -73.55 19.36
N LEU A 477 -58.06 -73.88 20.56
CA LEU A 477 -57.23 -72.98 21.38
C LEU A 477 -55.80 -72.87 20.82
N LEU A 478 -55.18 -73.99 20.45
CA LEU A 478 -53.86 -74.07 19.85
C LEU A 478 -53.79 -73.27 18.54
N ASN A 479 -54.80 -73.40 17.68
CA ASN A 479 -54.90 -72.61 16.45
C ASN A 479 -55.03 -71.09 16.72
N ARG A 480 -55.73 -70.67 17.77
CA ARG A 480 -55.78 -69.25 18.20
C ARG A 480 -54.44 -68.75 18.75
N LEU A 481 -53.73 -69.58 19.51
CA LEU A 481 -52.41 -69.23 20.05
C LEU A 481 -51.36 -69.15 18.93
N ASN A 482 -51.36 -70.09 17.99
CA ASN A 482 -50.51 -70.04 16.81
C ASN A 482 -50.83 -68.84 15.91
N ALA A 483 -52.11 -68.49 15.70
CA ALA A 483 -52.49 -67.27 15.00
C ALA A 483 -51.95 -66.01 15.71
N LYS A 484 -52.08 -65.92 17.04
CA LYS A 484 -51.49 -64.82 17.84
C LYS A 484 -49.96 -64.77 17.79
N MET A 485 -49.27 -65.91 17.74
CA MET A 485 -47.81 -65.98 17.58
C MET A 485 -47.37 -65.53 16.17
N VAL A 486 -48.13 -65.86 15.14
CA VAL A 486 -47.88 -65.38 13.77
C VAL A 486 -48.14 -63.87 13.69
N ASP A 487 -49.18 -63.36 14.33
CA ASP A 487 -49.50 -61.93 14.39
C ASP A 487 -48.41 -61.14 15.15
N ALA A 488 -48.04 -61.59 16.36
CA ALA A 488 -46.96 -61.01 17.16
C ALA A 488 -45.58 -61.05 16.49
N SER A 489 -45.35 -61.95 15.52
CA SER A 489 -44.11 -61.99 14.72
C SER A 489 -44.20 -61.26 13.38
N LYS A 490 -45.39 -60.79 12.96
CA LYS A 490 -45.63 -60.08 11.69
C LYS A 490 -46.06 -58.62 11.82
N GLY A 491 -46.52 -58.19 13.00
CA GLY A 491 -46.95 -56.81 13.21
C GLY A 491 -45.88 -55.78 12.81
N GLU A 492 -46.33 -54.62 12.32
CA GLU A 492 -45.47 -53.56 11.76
C GLU A 492 -44.49 -52.93 12.78
N ASN A 493 -44.57 -53.35 14.05
CA ASN A 493 -43.69 -52.99 15.16
C ASN A 493 -42.53 -54.00 15.38
N SER A 494 -42.11 -54.73 14.34
CA SER A 494 -41.06 -55.76 14.41
C SER A 494 -39.80 -55.30 15.17
N LEU A 495 -39.43 -56.04 16.23
CA LEU A 495 -38.26 -55.73 17.06
C LEU A 495 -36.96 -55.60 16.28
N ALA A 496 -36.78 -56.39 15.21
CA ALA A 496 -35.60 -56.28 14.36
C ALA A 496 -35.52 -54.88 13.72
N GLN A 497 -36.66 -54.34 13.28
CA GLN A 497 -36.73 -52.99 12.73
C GLN A 497 -36.57 -51.92 13.83
N LEU A 498 -37.11 -52.12 15.03
CA LEU A 498 -36.92 -51.20 16.16
C LEU A 498 -35.47 -51.16 16.63
N SER A 499 -34.80 -52.32 16.72
CA SER A 499 -33.38 -52.44 17.05
C SER A 499 -32.50 -51.74 16.01
N VAL A 500 -32.79 -51.93 14.71
CA VAL A 500 -32.12 -51.18 13.63
C VAL A 500 -32.37 -49.67 13.74
N ARG A 501 -33.59 -49.22 14.06
CA ARG A 501 -33.88 -47.79 14.31
C ARG A 501 -33.12 -47.24 15.52
N ILE A 502 -32.96 -48.01 16.59
CA ILE A 502 -32.14 -47.62 17.76
C ILE A 502 -30.66 -47.50 17.37
N GLN A 503 -30.12 -48.46 16.62
CA GLN A 503 -28.73 -48.41 16.12
C GLN A 503 -28.50 -47.21 15.18
N MET A 504 -29.46 -46.92 14.29
CA MET A 504 -29.43 -45.71 13.45
C MET A 504 -29.45 -44.44 14.30
N ALA A 505 -30.36 -44.32 15.28
CA ALA A 505 -30.42 -43.16 16.16
C ALA A 505 -29.17 -43.00 17.07
N GLN A 506 -28.49 -44.09 17.41
CA GLN A 506 -27.18 -44.05 18.08
C GLN A 506 -26.07 -43.52 17.15
N ALA A 507 -26.04 -43.97 15.90
CA ALA A 507 -25.09 -43.48 14.89
C ALA A 507 -25.35 -42.01 14.51
N ASP A 508 -26.62 -41.60 14.42
CA ASP A 508 -27.03 -40.21 14.22
C ASP A 508 -26.59 -39.34 15.40
N LEU A 509 -26.84 -39.77 16.64
CA LEU A 509 -26.41 -39.02 17.83
C LEU A 509 -24.88 -38.87 17.89
N ALA A 510 -24.12 -39.94 17.65
CA ALA A 510 -22.67 -39.88 17.58
C ALA A 510 -22.18 -38.94 16.47
N THR A 511 -22.85 -38.92 15.32
CA THR A 511 -22.58 -37.99 14.21
C THR A 511 -22.87 -36.54 14.62
N ARG A 512 -23.98 -36.28 15.33
CA ARG A 512 -24.29 -34.93 15.84
C ARG A 512 -23.35 -34.49 16.96
N ASP A 513 -22.85 -35.39 17.81
CA ASP A 513 -21.81 -35.09 18.80
C ASP A 513 -20.50 -34.67 18.12
N MET A 514 -20.08 -35.35 17.05
CA MET A 514 -18.92 -34.93 16.23
C MET A 514 -19.15 -33.57 15.54
N MET A 515 -20.35 -33.32 15.01
CA MET A 515 -20.71 -32.03 14.41
C MET A 515 -20.69 -30.88 15.44
N LEU A 516 -21.18 -31.13 16.66
CA LEU A 516 -21.15 -30.16 17.76
C LEU A 516 -19.72 -29.85 18.21
N GLN A 517 -18.85 -30.86 18.29
CA GLN A 517 -17.42 -30.66 18.58
C GLN A 517 -16.73 -29.83 17.49
N SER A 518 -17.02 -30.10 16.21
CA SER A 518 -16.51 -29.33 15.08
C SER A 518 -17.01 -27.88 15.09
N ALA A 519 -18.29 -27.65 15.40
CA ALA A 519 -18.85 -26.30 15.52
C ALA A 519 -18.23 -25.52 16.70
N LEU A 520 -17.96 -26.18 17.83
CA LEU A 520 -17.25 -25.57 18.96
C LEU A 520 -15.81 -25.18 18.60
N GLN A 521 -15.09 -26.06 17.88
CA GLN A 521 -13.76 -25.77 17.36
C GLN A 521 -13.79 -24.58 16.38
N GLN A 522 -14.80 -24.49 15.51
CA GLN A 522 -15.01 -23.35 14.62
C GLN A 522 -15.29 -22.05 15.40
N VAL A 523 -16.07 -22.08 16.48
CA VAL A 523 -16.31 -20.89 17.33
C VAL A 523 -15.03 -20.40 17.99
N GLU A 524 -14.24 -21.29 18.62
CA GLU A 524 -12.98 -20.89 19.26
C GLU A 524 -11.90 -20.50 18.22
N GLN A 525 -11.87 -21.12 17.03
CA GLN A 525 -11.03 -20.66 15.93
C GLN A 525 -11.44 -19.25 15.47
N THR A 526 -12.72 -19.00 15.20
CA THR A 526 -13.20 -17.66 14.79
C THR A 526 -12.95 -16.62 15.89
N ARG A 527 -13.04 -16.99 17.17
CA ARG A 527 -12.69 -16.13 18.31
C ARG A 527 -11.20 -15.78 18.35
N MET A 528 -10.32 -16.77 18.16
CA MET A 528 -8.88 -16.54 18.02
C MET A 528 -8.55 -15.69 16.79
N GLU A 529 -9.22 -15.92 15.66
CA GLU A 529 -9.03 -15.14 14.44
C GLU A 529 -9.57 -13.71 14.56
N ALA A 530 -10.69 -13.49 15.25
CA ALA A 530 -11.21 -12.16 15.52
C ALA A 530 -10.26 -11.33 16.40
N ASN A 531 -9.67 -11.97 17.42
CA ASN A 531 -8.65 -11.35 18.27
C ASN A 531 -7.31 -11.11 17.53
N ARG A 532 -7.01 -11.88 16.47
CA ARG A 532 -5.79 -11.72 15.64
C ARG A 532 -5.97 -10.73 14.49
N GLN A 533 -7.12 -10.69 13.83
CA GLN A 533 -7.42 -9.81 12.69
C GLN A 533 -7.75 -8.38 13.17
N VAL A 534 -6.83 -7.79 13.92
CA VAL A 534 -6.74 -6.35 14.13
C VAL A 534 -5.98 -5.76 12.96
N ARG A 535 -6.68 -5.03 12.09
CA ARG A 535 -6.04 -4.01 11.26
C ARG A 535 -5.93 -2.74 12.07
N TYR A 536 -4.85 -2.00 11.91
CA TYR A 536 -4.66 -0.70 12.51
C TYR A 536 -3.96 0.23 11.51
N LEU A 537 -4.31 1.51 11.57
CA LEU A 537 -3.60 2.56 10.86
C LEU A 537 -2.38 2.95 11.70
N THR A 538 -1.22 3.09 11.08
CA THR A 538 -0.02 3.67 11.72
C THR A 538 0.45 4.89 10.95
N THR A 539 0.78 5.96 11.66
CA THR A 539 1.16 7.25 11.09
C THR A 539 2.68 7.37 11.06
N SER A 540 3.28 7.39 9.86
CA SER A 540 4.72 7.61 9.67
C SER A 540 5.09 9.08 9.66
N VAL A 541 4.22 9.93 9.11
CA VAL A 541 4.34 11.39 9.16
C VAL A 541 3.01 11.95 9.66
N GLN A 542 3.04 12.58 10.83
CA GLN A 542 1.88 13.26 11.40
C GLN A 542 1.58 14.57 10.65
N PRO A 543 0.31 14.98 10.54
CA PRO A 543 -0.06 16.25 9.93
C PRO A 543 0.45 17.43 10.78
N VAL A 544 1.39 18.20 10.25
CA VAL A 544 1.89 19.43 10.86
C VAL A 544 1.61 20.64 9.95
N ALA A 545 1.20 21.75 10.55
CA ALA A 545 0.97 23.02 9.88
C ALA A 545 2.25 23.51 9.16
N SER A 546 2.13 23.94 7.90
CA SER A 546 3.25 24.55 7.18
C SER A 546 3.42 26.02 7.57
N GLU A 547 4.64 26.42 7.94
CA GLU A 547 4.97 27.82 8.23
C GLU A 547 4.93 28.70 6.96
N ASP A 548 5.41 28.17 5.83
CA ASP A 548 5.44 28.86 4.53
C ASP A 548 4.24 28.46 3.62
N PRO A 549 3.66 29.42 2.86
CA PRO A 549 2.59 29.14 1.92
C PRO A 549 3.11 28.37 0.68
N SER A 550 2.76 27.09 0.62
CA SER A 550 3.17 26.17 -0.46
C SER A 550 2.62 26.53 -1.85
N TYR A 551 1.51 27.26 -1.90
CA TYR A 551 0.87 27.73 -3.12
C TYR A 551 0.30 29.17 -2.96
N PRO A 552 0.08 29.91 -4.05
CA PRO A 552 0.57 29.66 -5.40
C PRO A 552 2.08 29.91 -5.50
N ARG A 553 2.78 29.18 -6.38
CA ARG A 553 4.22 29.38 -6.62
C ARG A 553 4.45 30.63 -7.49
N LYS A 554 4.37 31.81 -6.86
CA LYS A 554 4.25 33.13 -7.51
C LYS A 554 5.30 33.37 -8.61
N PHE A 555 6.57 33.06 -8.33
CA PHE A 555 7.68 33.20 -9.27
C PHE A 555 7.62 32.20 -10.43
N GLU A 556 7.52 30.90 -10.12
CA GLU A 556 7.44 29.81 -11.11
C GLU A 556 6.27 30.00 -12.08
N ASN A 557 5.07 30.30 -11.55
CA ASN A 557 3.88 30.53 -12.35
C ASN A 557 4.01 31.76 -13.28
N THR A 558 4.68 32.82 -12.83
CA THR A 558 4.89 34.03 -13.63
C THR A 558 5.89 33.78 -14.77
N ILE A 559 6.97 33.03 -14.52
CA ILE A 559 7.91 32.61 -15.57
C ILE A 559 7.25 31.62 -16.54
N LEU A 560 6.44 30.68 -16.04
CA LEU A 560 5.68 29.76 -16.89
C LEU A 560 4.71 30.53 -17.81
N ALA A 561 4.00 31.54 -17.29
CA ALA A 561 3.15 32.41 -18.09
C ALA A 561 3.96 33.17 -19.17
N PHE A 562 5.13 33.73 -18.81
CA PHE A 562 6.03 34.37 -19.77
C PHE A 562 6.44 33.43 -20.92
N LEU A 563 6.86 32.20 -20.59
CA LEU A 563 7.27 31.20 -21.58
C LEU A 563 6.09 30.76 -22.47
N ILE A 564 4.88 30.60 -21.90
CA ILE A 564 3.67 30.27 -22.65
C ILE A 564 3.30 31.40 -23.63
N PHE A 565 3.20 32.65 -23.16
CA PHE A 565 2.87 33.78 -24.04
C PHE A 565 3.96 34.02 -25.10
N SER A 566 5.23 33.87 -24.74
CA SER A 566 6.36 33.93 -25.69
C SER A 566 6.29 32.84 -26.75
N GLY A 567 5.99 31.59 -26.37
CA GLY A 567 5.82 30.47 -27.30
C GLY A 567 4.64 30.65 -28.26
N ILE A 568 3.48 31.08 -27.75
CA ILE A 568 2.29 31.41 -28.55
C ILE A 568 2.61 32.55 -29.54
N TYR A 569 3.26 33.61 -29.05
CA TYR A 569 3.68 34.75 -29.86
C TYR A 569 4.67 34.35 -30.97
N LEU A 570 5.66 33.51 -30.67
CA LEU A 570 6.61 32.99 -31.65
C LEU A 570 5.89 32.16 -32.73
N LEU A 571 5.01 31.24 -32.34
CA LEU A 571 4.22 30.40 -33.25
C LEU A 571 3.37 31.25 -34.21
N ILE A 572 2.60 32.20 -33.67
CA ILE A 572 1.78 33.14 -34.48
C ILE A 572 2.67 34.01 -35.38
N SER A 573 3.84 34.44 -34.89
CA SER A 573 4.75 35.26 -35.70
C SER A 573 5.38 34.48 -36.87
N LEU A 574 5.63 33.18 -36.68
CA LEU A 574 6.17 32.28 -37.71
C LEU A 574 5.11 31.96 -38.76
N THR A 575 3.89 31.58 -38.35
CA THR A 575 2.81 31.31 -39.30
C THR A 575 2.41 32.56 -40.10
N ALA A 576 2.39 33.74 -39.46
CA ALA A 576 2.19 35.01 -40.16
C ALA A 576 3.34 35.36 -41.13
N SER A 577 4.58 34.95 -40.84
CA SER A 577 5.72 35.14 -41.75
C SER A 577 5.57 34.24 -42.98
N ILE A 578 5.26 32.95 -42.79
CA ILE A 578 5.06 31.98 -43.87
C ILE A 578 3.87 32.39 -44.75
N LEU A 579 2.73 32.74 -44.15
CA LEU A 579 1.56 33.24 -44.89
C LEU A 579 1.89 34.49 -45.71
N ARG A 580 2.70 35.41 -45.17
CA ARG A 580 3.13 36.59 -45.93
C ARG A 580 4.03 36.22 -47.12
N GLU A 581 4.96 35.30 -46.93
CA GLU A 581 5.86 34.82 -47.98
C GLU A 581 5.08 34.19 -49.14
N GLN A 582 4.11 33.33 -48.83
CA GLN A 582 3.20 32.69 -49.80
C GLN A 582 2.18 33.64 -50.45
N VAL A 583 2.01 34.88 -49.96
CA VAL A 583 1.10 35.92 -50.51
C VAL A 583 1.87 37.08 -51.15
N THR A 584 3.21 37.10 -51.03
CA THR A 584 4.11 38.07 -51.68
C THR A 584 4.92 37.43 -52.82
N SER A 585 4.69 36.13 -53.08
CA SER A 585 5.25 35.35 -54.21
C SER A 585 4.20 35.15 -55.28
#